data_AF-A0A521VE05-F1
#
_entry.id   AF-A0A521VE05-F1
#
_cell.length_a   1.000
_cell.length_b   1.000
_cell.length_c   1.000
_cell.angle_alpha   90.00
_cell.angle_beta   90.00
_cell.angle_gamma   90.00
#
_symmetry.space_group_name_H-M   'P 1'
#
loop_
_entity.id
_entity.type
_entity.pdbx_description
1 polymer ?
#
loop_
_entity_poly.entity_id
_entity_poly.type
_entity_poly.pdbx_seq_one_letter_code
_entity_poly.pdbx_strand_id
1 'polypeptide(L)'
;MMPVLNTPPLLSRPIFLLPCLLALLLMASCDTEDEPIPAYLTIGSFELEATNMQVHGSISQKITEGKAFVVDKASGVTHQLGTLTLPATVPVLLSGEVEVNVDPVIRANGNSLYPGIYPFYERYTTTLDLTPNVDAYVKPVTRYKAETVFEFIEDFEGTGHLFQDDRDENPLTFLENSSEDVFEGQFSGKVTLDTANTVFVVGTNQKYFLDFSTVGKVFMEVNYKTDIPLEFGVLAVDAVGGESPNFEFVVLAKDEWNKIYFDMTDLVATSSQKEFFFVIRGILPFENGQYKPEVANVWLDNIKLLHF
;
A
#
# COMPACT_ATOMS: atom_id res chain seq x y z
N MET A 1 -34.60 69.71 68.13
CA MET A 1 -34.43 69.28 66.73
C MET A 1 -33.01 68.75 66.61
N MET A 2 -32.86 67.43 66.42
CA MET A 2 -31.57 66.74 66.32
C MET A 2 -30.78 67.17 65.08
N PRO A 3 -29.47 66.95 65.07
CA PRO A 3 -28.96 66.05 64.03
C PRO A 3 -28.02 64.97 64.56
N VAL A 4 -28.14 63.83 63.91
CA VAL A 4 -27.42 62.57 64.10
C VAL A 4 -26.00 62.72 63.53
N LEU A 5 -24.99 62.40 64.34
CA LEU A 5 -23.60 62.23 63.89
C LEU A 5 -23.43 60.78 63.43
N ASN A 6 -23.34 60.58 62.12
CA ASN A 6 -22.95 59.31 61.51
C ASN A 6 -21.43 59.15 61.55
N THR A 7 -20.95 58.10 62.22
CA THR A 7 -19.60 57.57 62.05
C THR A 7 -19.55 56.66 60.81
N PRO A 8 -18.50 56.69 59.98
CA PRO A 8 -18.31 55.68 58.94
C PRO A 8 -17.68 54.40 59.55
N PRO A 9 -17.98 53.20 59.02
CA PRO A 9 -17.37 51.98 59.50
C PRO A 9 -15.96 51.81 58.93
N LEU A 10 -15.06 51.28 59.75
CA LEU A 10 -13.74 50.80 59.34
C LEU A 10 -13.87 49.77 58.21
N LEU A 11 -13.22 50.05 57.08
CA LEU A 11 -13.12 49.15 55.95
C LEU A 11 -12.26 47.93 56.34
N SER A 12 -12.88 46.82 56.76
CA SER A 12 -12.24 45.51 56.83
C SER A 12 -12.24 44.86 55.46
N ARG A 13 -11.18 45.07 54.67
CA ARG A 13 -10.98 44.30 53.42
C ARG A 13 -9.53 43.84 53.25
N PRO A 14 -9.18 42.66 53.79
CA PRO A 14 -8.07 41.86 53.27
C PRO A 14 -8.52 40.51 52.67
N ILE A 15 -9.82 40.27 52.46
CA ILE A 15 -10.32 38.94 52.03
C ILE A 15 -10.32 38.73 50.49
N PHE A 16 -10.26 39.79 49.69
CA PHE A 16 -10.23 39.68 48.21
C PHE A 16 -8.82 39.72 47.59
N LEU A 17 -7.78 40.04 48.36
CA LEU A 17 -6.40 40.12 47.87
C LEU A 17 -5.75 38.74 47.70
N LEU A 18 -6.09 37.78 48.57
CA LEU A 18 -5.54 36.42 48.56
C LEU A 18 -5.94 35.58 47.32
N PRO A 19 -7.22 35.54 46.89
CA PRO A 19 -7.59 34.80 45.68
C PRO A 19 -7.07 35.45 44.40
N CYS A 20 -6.88 36.78 44.39
CA CYS A 20 -6.31 37.50 43.26
C CYS A 20 -4.80 37.23 43.11
N LEU A 21 -4.07 37.15 44.23
CA LEU A 21 -2.66 36.77 44.26
C LEU A 21 -2.44 35.31 43.84
N LEU A 22 -3.34 34.40 44.23
CA LEU A 22 -3.28 33.00 43.83
C LEU A 22 -3.59 32.81 42.32
N ALA A 23 -4.49 33.62 41.76
CA ALA A 23 -4.75 33.65 40.31
C ALA A 23 -3.57 34.22 39.51
N LEU A 24 -2.80 35.17 40.06
CA LEU A 24 -1.57 35.66 39.43
C LEU A 24 -0.43 34.62 39.45
N LEU A 25 -0.35 33.77 40.47
CA LEU A 25 0.65 32.70 40.56
C LEU A 25 0.40 31.56 39.55
N LEU A 26 -0.86 31.32 39.16
CA LEU A 26 -1.22 30.33 38.13
C LEU A 26 -0.92 30.82 36.70
N MET A 27 -0.70 32.12 36.49
CA MET A 27 -0.34 32.70 35.20
C MET A 27 1.18 32.84 35.00
N ALA A 28 1.98 32.47 36.01
CA ALA A 28 3.44 32.59 35.99
C ALA A 28 4.17 31.29 35.58
N SER A 29 3.45 30.31 35.01
CA SER A 29 4.07 29.13 34.38
C SER A 29 4.49 29.47 32.95
N CYS A 30 5.49 30.33 32.82
CA CYS A 30 6.19 30.54 31.55
C CYS A 30 7.27 29.46 31.46
N ASP A 31 7.18 28.60 30.46
CA ASP A 31 8.21 27.60 30.18
C ASP A 31 9.50 28.33 29.73
N THR A 32 10.61 28.05 30.41
CA THR A 32 11.92 28.68 30.16
C THR A 32 12.94 27.67 29.64
N GLU A 33 12.52 26.46 29.29
CA GLU A 33 13.42 25.47 28.71
C GLU A 33 13.83 25.87 27.28
N ASP A 34 15.12 25.73 26.99
CA ASP A 34 15.63 25.90 25.63
C ASP A 34 15.03 24.81 24.73
N GLU A 35 14.29 25.20 23.69
CA GLU A 35 13.72 24.24 22.75
C GLU A 35 14.85 23.49 22.01
N PRO A 36 14.81 22.15 21.97
CA PRO A 36 15.82 21.38 21.25
C PRO A 36 15.76 21.69 19.75
N ILE A 37 16.92 22.02 19.16
CA ILE A 37 17.04 22.29 17.73
C ILE A 37 17.00 20.95 16.98
N PRO A 38 16.05 20.75 16.03
CA PRO A 38 15.96 19.50 15.28
C PRO A 38 17.10 19.35 14.27
N ALA A 39 17.48 18.11 13.99
CA ALA A 39 18.07 17.73 12.72
C ALA A 39 16.93 17.46 11.70
N TYR A 40 17.24 17.47 10.41
CA TYR A 40 16.25 17.18 9.37
C TYR A 40 16.65 15.91 8.63
N LEU A 41 15.75 14.94 8.55
CA LEU A 41 15.98 13.69 7.82
C LEU A 41 15.14 13.70 6.55
N THR A 42 15.81 13.69 5.40
CA THR A 42 15.20 13.51 4.08
C THR A 42 15.29 12.05 3.67
N ILE A 43 14.13 11.44 3.46
CA ILE A 43 13.97 10.05 3.03
C ILE A 43 13.49 10.06 1.58
N GLY A 44 14.32 9.55 0.67
CA GLY A 44 14.00 9.38 -0.74
C GLY A 44 12.92 8.32 -0.99
N SER A 45 12.47 8.20 -2.24
CA SER A 45 11.64 7.08 -2.68
C SER A 45 12.39 5.76 -2.59
N PHE A 46 11.66 4.66 -2.36
CA PHE A 46 12.24 3.32 -2.40
C PHE A 46 12.71 2.93 -3.80
N GLU A 47 13.82 2.20 -3.83
CA GLU A 47 14.28 1.44 -4.99
C GLU A 47 14.17 -0.06 -4.66
N LEU A 48 13.60 -0.86 -5.57
CA LEU A 48 13.55 -2.31 -5.46
C LEU A 48 14.71 -2.91 -6.24
N GLU A 49 15.54 -3.71 -5.57
CA GLU A 49 16.59 -4.48 -6.20
C GLU A 49 16.23 -5.97 -6.25
N ALA A 50 16.52 -6.61 -7.38
CA ALA A 50 16.47 -8.06 -7.46
C ALA A 50 17.75 -8.69 -6.89
N THR A 51 17.61 -9.67 -6.01
CA THR A 51 18.71 -10.58 -5.67
C THR A 51 18.95 -11.59 -6.79
N ASN A 52 17.88 -11.98 -7.51
CA ASN A 52 17.95 -12.81 -8.72
C ASN A 52 16.81 -12.47 -9.69
N MET A 53 17.13 -11.83 -10.82
CA MET A 53 16.15 -11.46 -11.85
C MET A 53 15.41 -12.67 -12.44
N GLN A 54 16.04 -13.84 -12.53
CA GLN A 54 15.43 -15.05 -13.08
C GLN A 54 14.36 -15.64 -12.13
N VAL A 55 14.41 -15.27 -10.85
CA VAL A 55 13.44 -15.73 -9.84
C VAL A 55 12.38 -14.66 -9.57
N HIS A 56 12.75 -13.37 -9.64
CA HIS A 56 11.85 -12.29 -9.23
C HIS A 56 11.03 -11.69 -10.37
N GLY A 57 11.42 -11.88 -11.64
CA GLY A 57 10.82 -11.18 -12.78
C GLY A 57 11.07 -9.67 -12.72
N SER A 58 10.13 -8.86 -13.24
CA SER A 58 10.26 -7.39 -13.23
C SER A 58 10.47 -6.82 -11.83
N ILE A 59 11.31 -5.81 -11.69
CA ILE A 59 11.50 -5.05 -10.44
C ILE A 59 10.58 -3.81 -10.36
N SER A 60 9.52 -3.76 -11.18
CA SER A 60 8.47 -2.75 -11.06
C SER A 60 7.84 -2.79 -9.67
N GLN A 61 7.76 -1.62 -9.03
CA GLN A 61 7.24 -1.44 -7.69
C GLN A 61 6.40 -0.17 -7.59
N LYS A 62 5.47 -0.13 -6.62
CA LYS A 62 4.69 1.06 -6.26
C LYS A 62 4.56 1.20 -4.75
N ILE A 63 5.70 1.50 -4.12
CA ILE A 63 5.87 1.86 -2.73
C ILE A 63 5.76 3.38 -2.64
N THR A 64 4.59 3.86 -2.23
CA THR A 64 4.28 5.30 -2.14
C THR A 64 4.57 5.87 -0.76
N GLU A 65 4.65 5.02 0.26
CA GLU A 65 4.88 5.42 1.64
C GLU A 65 6.01 4.62 2.30
N GLY A 66 6.58 5.18 3.37
CA GLY A 66 7.51 4.50 4.26
C GLY A 66 7.10 4.70 5.71
N LYS A 67 7.04 3.62 6.50
CA LYS A 67 6.89 3.73 7.95
C LYS A 67 8.28 3.86 8.56
N ALA A 68 8.60 5.06 9.04
CA ALA A 68 9.94 5.41 9.49
C ALA A 68 10.05 5.47 11.01
N PHE A 69 11.17 5.00 11.53
CA PHE A 69 11.58 5.17 12.93
C PHE A 69 13.10 5.26 13.03
N VAL A 70 13.56 5.89 14.10
CA VAL A 70 14.99 6.14 14.35
C VAL A 70 15.35 5.60 15.72
N VAL A 71 16.43 4.85 15.81
CA VAL A 71 16.98 4.37 17.09
C VAL A 71 18.18 5.23 17.44
N ASP A 72 18.12 5.90 18.58
CA ASP A 72 19.29 6.59 19.15
C ASP A 72 20.29 5.53 19.65
N LYS A 73 21.50 5.49 19.06
CA LYS A 73 22.50 4.48 19.43
C LYS A 73 23.09 4.70 20.82
N ALA A 74 23.04 5.92 21.36
CA ALA A 74 23.56 6.24 22.68
C ALA A 74 22.59 5.79 23.80
N SER A 75 21.29 6.07 23.64
CA SER A 75 20.28 5.72 24.65
C SER A 75 19.58 4.37 24.41
N GLY A 76 19.60 3.86 23.17
CA GLY A 76 18.83 2.70 22.73
C GLY A 76 17.34 2.98 22.55
N VAL A 77 16.89 4.23 22.68
CA VAL A 77 15.47 4.60 22.56
C VAL A 77 15.06 4.67 21.08
N THR A 78 13.87 4.13 20.78
CA THR A 78 13.28 4.18 19.45
C THR A 78 12.26 5.32 19.35
N HIS A 79 12.45 6.19 18.35
CA HIS A 79 11.59 7.32 18.02
C HIS A 79 10.80 7.02 16.75
N GLN A 80 9.47 6.97 16.84
CA GLN A 80 8.61 6.73 15.68
C GLN A 80 8.37 8.04 14.93
N LEU A 81 8.64 8.06 13.63
CA LEU A 81 8.38 9.20 12.74
C LEU A 81 7.02 9.07 12.02
N GLY A 82 6.40 7.89 12.10
CA GLY A 82 5.10 7.60 11.50
C GLY A 82 5.21 7.07 10.06
N THR A 83 4.08 7.06 9.35
CA THR A 83 4.01 6.69 7.94
C THR A 83 4.06 7.94 7.08
N LEU A 84 5.06 8.03 6.21
CA LEU A 84 5.38 9.21 5.41
C LEU A 84 5.14 8.91 3.93
N THR A 85 4.51 9.84 3.21
CA THR A 85 4.46 9.79 1.74
C THR A 85 5.83 10.18 1.18
N LEU A 86 6.46 9.27 0.44
CA LEU A 86 7.85 9.44 0.00
C LEU A 86 7.93 10.08 -1.40
N PRO A 87 8.96 10.91 -1.67
CA PRO A 87 10.02 11.34 -0.75
C PRO A 87 9.50 12.35 0.29
N ALA A 88 10.08 12.35 1.49
CA ALA A 88 9.68 13.22 2.60
C ALA A 88 10.87 13.77 3.39
N THR A 89 10.72 14.97 3.94
CA THR A 89 11.65 15.55 4.92
C THR A 89 10.93 15.71 6.25
N VAL A 90 11.50 15.19 7.33
CA VAL A 90 10.91 15.24 8.67
C VAL A 90 11.92 15.76 9.69
N PRO A 91 11.49 16.61 10.65
CA PRO A 91 12.34 17.02 11.75
C PRO A 91 12.53 15.86 12.74
N VAL A 92 13.75 15.67 13.22
CA VAL A 92 14.13 14.67 14.22
C VAL A 92 14.82 15.40 15.37
N LEU A 93 14.23 15.39 16.57
CA LEU A 93 14.76 16.01 17.78
C LEU A 93 15.85 15.15 18.44
N LEU A 94 16.84 14.73 17.64
CA LEU A 94 17.98 13.92 18.05
C LEU A 94 19.26 14.49 17.43
N SER A 95 20.40 14.17 18.05
CA SER A 95 21.73 14.48 17.53
C SER A 95 22.70 13.35 17.87
N GLY A 96 23.74 13.19 17.05
CA GLY A 96 24.70 12.08 17.15
C GLY A 96 24.28 10.86 16.32
N GLU A 97 24.90 9.72 16.60
CA GLU A 97 24.75 8.50 15.82
C GLU A 97 23.37 7.86 16.02
N VAL A 98 22.66 7.66 14.92
CA VAL A 98 21.34 7.04 14.91
C VAL A 98 21.24 5.95 13.86
N GLU A 99 20.36 4.97 14.11
CA GLU A 99 19.97 3.97 13.12
C GLU A 99 18.59 4.33 12.56
N VAL A 100 18.54 4.68 11.28
CA VAL A 100 17.32 4.98 10.54
C VAL A 100 16.76 3.69 9.95
N ASN A 101 15.49 3.43 10.23
CA ASN A 101 14.75 2.28 9.75
C ASN A 101 13.51 2.74 8.98
N VAL A 102 13.29 2.19 7.79
CA VAL A 102 12.12 2.51 6.95
C VAL A 102 11.52 1.22 6.40
N ASP A 103 10.29 0.92 6.82
CA ASP A 103 9.50 -0.17 6.26
C ASP A 103 8.78 0.29 4.98
N PRO A 104 8.83 -0.48 3.87
CA PRO A 104 8.10 -0.15 2.65
C PRO A 104 6.60 -0.34 2.86
N VAL A 105 5.81 0.66 2.47
CA VAL A 105 4.36 0.69 2.67
C VAL A 105 3.65 0.83 1.33
N ILE A 106 2.60 0.02 1.14
CA ILE A 106 1.77 -0.02 -0.05
C ILE A 106 0.29 0.24 0.30
N ARG A 107 -0.50 0.48 -0.76
CA ARG A 107 -1.97 0.55 -0.71
C ARG A 107 -2.55 -0.66 -1.42
N ALA A 108 -2.78 -1.72 -0.65
CA ALA A 108 -3.35 -2.96 -1.18
C ALA A 108 -4.83 -2.80 -1.57
N ASN A 109 -5.31 -3.64 -2.48
CA ASN A 109 -6.72 -3.78 -2.86
C ASN A 109 -7.38 -2.48 -3.37
N GLY A 110 -6.57 -1.53 -3.87
CA GLY A 110 -7.03 -0.20 -4.28
C GLY A 110 -7.52 0.66 -3.12
N ASN A 111 -7.33 0.23 -1.86
CA ASN A 111 -7.82 0.91 -0.68
C ASN A 111 -6.87 2.05 -0.29
N SER A 112 -7.35 3.29 -0.45
CA SER A 112 -6.59 4.50 -0.11
C SER A 112 -6.68 4.90 1.37
N LEU A 113 -7.44 4.20 2.20
CA LEU A 113 -7.63 4.58 3.61
C LEU A 113 -6.66 3.88 4.56
N TYR A 114 -6.19 2.69 4.21
CA TYR A 114 -5.39 1.86 5.11
C TYR A 114 -4.11 1.37 4.43
N PRO A 115 -3.08 2.24 4.31
CA PRO A 115 -1.76 1.80 3.84
C PRO A 115 -1.13 0.84 4.87
N GLY A 116 -0.47 -0.20 4.37
CA GLY A 116 0.13 -1.27 5.19
C GLY A 116 1.56 -1.58 4.78
N ILE A 117 2.37 -2.06 5.73
CA ILE A 117 3.73 -2.54 5.42
C ILE A 117 3.62 -3.69 4.44
N TYR A 118 4.36 -3.61 3.33
CA TYR A 118 4.37 -4.70 2.35
C TYR A 118 5.17 -5.88 2.90
N PRO A 119 4.54 -7.05 3.11
CA PRO A 119 5.17 -8.11 3.90
C PRO A 119 6.36 -8.76 3.20
N PHE A 120 6.42 -8.74 1.86
CA PHE A 120 7.44 -9.43 1.07
C PHE A 120 8.71 -8.62 0.84
N TYR A 121 8.73 -7.34 1.18
CA TYR A 121 9.93 -6.51 1.05
C TYR A 121 10.68 -6.37 2.37
N GLU A 122 12.00 -6.27 2.28
CA GLU A 122 12.89 -6.03 3.40
C GLU A 122 12.78 -4.59 3.92
N ARG A 123 13.01 -4.43 5.23
CA ARG A 123 13.19 -3.11 5.83
C ARG A 123 14.52 -2.51 5.36
N TYR A 124 14.51 -1.22 5.04
CA TYR A 124 15.73 -0.47 4.88
C TYR A 124 16.28 -0.05 6.25
N THR A 125 17.55 -0.32 6.52
CA THR A 125 18.25 0.06 7.75
C THR A 125 19.60 0.68 7.42
N THR A 126 19.90 1.83 8.01
CA THR A 126 21.21 2.50 7.86
C THR A 126 21.59 3.26 9.12
N THR A 127 22.88 3.49 9.33
CA THR A 127 23.40 4.31 10.44
C THR A 127 23.96 5.61 9.89
N LEU A 128 23.63 6.73 10.53
CA LEU A 128 24.17 8.06 10.19
C LEU A 128 24.24 8.96 11.43
N ASP A 129 25.03 10.03 11.34
CA ASP A 129 25.09 11.06 12.37
C ASP A 129 24.11 12.21 12.07
N LEU A 130 23.23 12.52 13.03
CA LEU A 130 22.36 13.68 12.98
C LEU A 130 23.05 14.89 13.60
N THR A 131 23.09 16.00 12.87
CA THR A 131 23.60 17.29 13.35
C THR A 131 22.45 18.30 13.42
N PRO A 132 22.27 19.04 14.52
CA PRO A 132 21.22 20.06 14.63
C PRO A 132 21.28 21.07 13.49
N ASN A 133 20.12 21.42 12.91
CA ASN A 133 19.96 22.35 11.79
C ASN A 133 20.71 21.94 10.50
N VAL A 134 20.99 20.64 10.34
CA VAL A 134 21.59 20.06 9.13
C VAL A 134 20.67 18.98 8.55
N ASP A 135 20.59 18.94 7.21
CA ASP A 135 19.88 17.91 6.47
C ASP A 135 20.73 16.64 6.34
N ALA A 136 20.21 15.51 6.82
CA ALA A 136 20.69 14.18 6.52
C ALA A 136 19.81 13.57 5.41
N TYR A 137 20.44 12.84 4.47
CA TYR A 137 19.73 12.23 3.34
C TYR A 137 19.92 10.72 3.33
N VAL A 138 18.83 9.97 3.14
CA VAL A 138 18.85 8.53 2.89
C VAL A 138 18.02 8.19 1.65
N LYS A 139 18.48 7.22 0.87
CA LYS A 139 17.75 6.66 -0.27
C LYS A 139 17.45 5.18 0.03
N PRO A 140 16.23 4.85 0.48
CA PRO A 140 15.89 3.48 0.84
C PRO A 140 16.01 2.53 -0.36
N VAL A 141 16.74 1.44 -0.17
CA VAL A 141 16.78 0.30 -1.09
C VAL A 141 16.17 -0.89 -0.38
N THR A 142 15.28 -1.61 -1.05
CA THR A 142 14.65 -2.82 -0.54
C THR A 142 14.78 -3.96 -1.54
N ARG A 143 14.51 -5.18 -1.08
CA ARG A 143 14.58 -6.43 -1.82
C ARG A 143 13.43 -7.32 -1.39
N TYR A 144 13.06 -8.28 -2.23
CA TYR A 144 12.21 -9.38 -1.75
C TYR A 144 12.93 -10.16 -0.66
N LYS A 145 12.22 -10.48 0.42
CA LYS A 145 12.73 -11.30 1.51
C LYS A 145 13.07 -12.69 1.00
N ALA A 146 14.11 -13.30 1.56
CA ALA A 146 14.62 -14.60 1.12
C ALA A 146 13.59 -15.74 1.24
N GLU A 147 12.66 -15.64 2.19
CA GLU A 147 11.56 -16.59 2.39
C GLU A 147 10.37 -16.38 1.44
N THR A 148 10.39 -15.36 0.58
CA THR A 148 9.31 -15.11 -0.39
C THR A 148 9.30 -16.21 -1.43
N VAL A 149 8.16 -16.88 -1.56
CA VAL A 149 7.89 -17.85 -2.61
C VAL A 149 7.09 -17.18 -3.72
N PHE A 150 7.58 -17.30 -4.95
CA PHE A 150 6.87 -16.90 -6.17
C PHE A 150 6.19 -18.15 -6.74
N GLU A 151 4.92 -18.35 -6.40
CA GLU A 151 4.15 -19.50 -6.87
C GLU A 151 4.04 -19.51 -8.39
N PHE A 152 3.88 -18.33 -8.98
CA PHE A 152 4.09 -18.12 -10.41
C PHE A 152 4.45 -16.67 -10.73
N ILE A 153 5.02 -16.49 -11.92
CA ILE A 153 5.24 -15.20 -12.58
C ILE A 153 4.74 -15.35 -14.01
N GLU A 154 3.83 -14.48 -14.42
CA GLU A 154 3.38 -14.34 -15.81
C GLU A 154 3.83 -12.97 -16.34
N ASP A 155 4.81 -12.99 -17.24
CA ASP A 155 5.38 -11.82 -17.92
C ASP A 155 5.00 -11.74 -19.40
N PHE A 156 4.20 -12.70 -19.91
CA PHE A 156 3.73 -12.77 -21.29
C PHE A 156 4.82 -12.87 -22.37
N GLU A 157 6.08 -13.11 -22.00
CA GLU A 157 7.21 -13.24 -22.93
C GLU A 157 7.30 -14.64 -23.58
N GLY A 158 6.54 -15.60 -23.06
CA GLY A 158 6.48 -16.98 -23.56
C GLY A 158 5.68 -17.15 -24.86
N THR A 159 5.73 -18.35 -25.44
CA THR A 159 4.85 -18.73 -26.57
C THR A 159 3.39 -18.94 -26.17
N GLY A 160 3.12 -18.98 -24.87
CA GLY A 160 1.81 -19.02 -24.25
C GLY A 160 1.89 -18.35 -22.88
N HIS A 161 0.79 -18.33 -22.14
CA HIS A 161 0.67 -17.71 -20.81
C HIS A 161 -0.20 -18.59 -19.90
N LEU A 162 -0.17 -18.31 -18.61
CA LEU A 162 -0.91 -19.04 -17.58
C LEU A 162 -2.41 -18.80 -17.69
N PHE A 163 -2.84 -17.61 -18.10
CA PHE A 163 -4.26 -17.23 -18.15
C PHE A 163 -4.92 -17.60 -19.48
N GLN A 164 -5.09 -18.88 -19.77
CA GLN A 164 -5.64 -19.38 -21.05
C GLN A 164 -7.01 -20.04 -20.94
N ASP A 165 -7.53 -20.19 -19.72
CA ASP A 165 -8.77 -20.89 -19.48
C ASP A 165 -9.96 -19.96 -19.74
N ASP A 166 -10.69 -20.20 -20.82
CA ASP A 166 -11.89 -19.45 -21.19
C ASP A 166 -13.04 -19.78 -20.24
N ARG A 167 -13.50 -18.76 -19.51
CA ARG A 167 -14.56 -18.87 -18.49
C ARG A 167 -15.82 -18.08 -18.84
N ASP A 168 -15.89 -17.49 -20.03
CA ASP A 168 -17.10 -16.84 -20.54
C ASP A 168 -17.74 -17.56 -21.75
N GLU A 169 -17.11 -18.65 -22.21
CA GLU A 169 -17.54 -19.48 -23.34
C GLU A 169 -17.56 -18.72 -24.68
N ASN A 170 -16.76 -17.64 -24.77
CA ASN A 170 -16.64 -16.85 -25.98
C ASN A 170 -15.18 -16.85 -26.51
N PRO A 171 -14.90 -17.58 -27.61
CA PRO A 171 -13.55 -17.69 -28.14
C PRO A 171 -13.01 -16.40 -28.78
N LEU A 172 -13.82 -15.33 -28.85
CA LEU A 172 -13.41 -14.02 -29.35
C LEU A 172 -12.89 -13.09 -28.25
N THR A 173 -13.11 -13.41 -26.97
CA THR A 173 -12.73 -12.60 -25.81
C THR A 173 -11.70 -13.32 -24.96
N PHE A 174 -10.55 -13.59 -25.57
CA PHE A 174 -9.41 -14.25 -24.93
C PHE A 174 -8.29 -13.26 -24.59
N LEU A 175 -7.48 -13.62 -23.60
CA LEU A 175 -6.23 -12.94 -23.31
C LEU A 175 -5.17 -13.45 -24.29
N GLU A 176 -4.49 -12.53 -24.98
CA GLU A 176 -3.45 -12.86 -25.96
C GLU A 176 -2.13 -12.15 -25.64
N ASN A 177 -1.01 -12.71 -26.10
CA ASN A 177 0.27 -12.00 -26.06
C ASN A 177 0.30 -10.97 -27.21
N SER A 178 0.44 -9.70 -26.86
CA SER A 178 0.43 -8.58 -27.81
C SER A 178 1.69 -7.73 -27.67
N SER A 179 2.15 -7.18 -28.80
CA SER A 179 3.30 -6.25 -28.87
C SER A 179 2.87 -4.80 -29.12
N GLU A 180 1.57 -4.51 -29.01
CA GLU A 180 1.00 -3.20 -29.32
C GLU A 180 1.22 -2.15 -28.20
N ASP A 181 1.01 -2.53 -26.95
CA ASP A 181 1.25 -1.68 -25.77
C ASP A 181 1.86 -2.55 -24.67
N VAL A 182 3.17 -2.45 -24.50
CA VAL A 182 3.98 -3.35 -23.69
C VAL A 182 4.52 -2.60 -22.48
N PHE A 183 4.37 -3.15 -21.29
CA PHE A 183 4.91 -2.55 -20.07
C PHE A 183 6.43 -2.75 -19.96
N GLU A 184 6.90 -3.99 -20.05
CA GLU A 184 8.31 -4.37 -20.06
C GLU A 184 8.52 -5.53 -21.06
N GLY A 185 9.74 -5.73 -21.58
CA GLY A 185 10.01 -6.84 -22.48
C GLY A 185 9.57 -6.59 -23.93
N GLN A 186 8.96 -7.59 -24.57
CA GLN A 186 8.50 -7.58 -25.95
C GLN A 186 6.98 -7.76 -26.08
N PHE A 187 6.32 -8.32 -25.06
CA PHE A 187 4.91 -8.65 -25.08
C PHE A 187 4.24 -8.30 -23.75
N SER A 188 2.92 -8.14 -23.80
CA SER A 188 2.05 -8.10 -22.64
C SER A 188 0.75 -8.83 -22.96
N GLY A 189 -0.02 -9.22 -21.95
CA GLY A 189 -1.36 -9.73 -22.13
C GLY A 189 -2.31 -8.63 -22.62
N LYS A 190 -3.14 -8.93 -23.63
CA LYS A 190 -4.18 -8.03 -24.16
C LYS A 190 -5.53 -8.76 -24.24
N VAL A 191 -6.61 -8.07 -23.86
CA VAL A 191 -7.98 -8.43 -24.24
C VAL A 191 -8.62 -7.24 -24.93
N THR A 192 -9.37 -7.49 -26.01
CA THR A 192 -10.21 -6.47 -26.66
C THR A 192 -11.68 -6.85 -26.52
N LEU A 193 -12.50 -5.90 -26.04
CA LEU A 193 -13.95 -6.03 -26.00
C LEU A 193 -14.59 -5.05 -26.98
N ASP A 194 -15.76 -5.41 -27.48
CA ASP A 194 -16.61 -4.53 -28.30
C ASP A 194 -18.10 -4.73 -27.98
N THR A 195 -18.97 -3.95 -28.61
CA THR A 195 -20.41 -4.03 -28.38
C THR A 195 -21.07 -5.37 -28.76
N ALA A 196 -20.37 -6.25 -29.49
CA ALA A 196 -20.82 -7.62 -29.77
C ALA A 196 -20.24 -8.65 -28.78
N ASN A 197 -19.09 -8.36 -28.19
CA ASN A 197 -18.36 -9.20 -27.25
C ASN A 197 -18.02 -8.39 -25.99
N THR A 198 -18.98 -8.30 -25.08
CA THR A 198 -19.00 -7.27 -24.02
C THR A 198 -18.38 -7.71 -22.71
N VAL A 199 -17.96 -8.97 -22.59
CA VAL A 199 -17.41 -9.58 -21.38
C VAL A 199 -16.19 -10.39 -21.79
N PHE A 200 -15.20 -10.45 -20.90
CA PHE A 200 -14.25 -11.56 -20.86
C PHE A 200 -14.21 -12.12 -19.44
N VAL A 201 -14.00 -13.43 -19.33
CA VAL A 201 -13.58 -14.06 -18.08
C VAL A 201 -12.48 -15.05 -18.41
N VAL A 202 -11.29 -14.83 -17.87
CA VAL A 202 -10.13 -15.69 -18.12
C VAL A 202 -9.57 -16.19 -16.80
N GLY A 203 -9.29 -17.50 -16.74
CA GLY A 203 -8.68 -18.18 -15.62
C GLY A 203 -7.29 -18.69 -15.91
N THR A 204 -6.56 -19.03 -14.85
CA THR A 204 -5.33 -19.82 -14.98
C THR A 204 -5.63 -21.17 -15.60
N ASN A 205 -4.72 -21.70 -16.42
CA ASN A 205 -4.84 -22.97 -17.12
C ASN A 205 -4.60 -24.20 -16.23
N GLN A 206 -4.28 -23.97 -14.96
CA GLN A 206 -4.12 -24.97 -13.94
C GLN A 206 -4.69 -24.48 -12.61
N LYS A 207 -5.02 -25.45 -11.76
CA LYS A 207 -5.38 -25.20 -10.36
C LYS A 207 -4.12 -25.01 -9.54
N TYR A 208 -4.19 -24.08 -8.61
CA TYR A 208 -3.18 -23.86 -7.59
C TYR A 208 -3.67 -24.38 -6.25
N PHE A 209 -2.75 -24.94 -5.47
CA PHE A 209 -3.02 -25.45 -4.14
C PHE A 209 -2.25 -24.64 -3.11
N LEU A 210 -2.96 -23.96 -2.21
CA LEU A 210 -2.36 -23.20 -1.12
C LEU A 210 -2.81 -23.79 0.22
N ASP A 211 -1.86 -24.30 1.03
CA ASP A 211 -2.18 -24.83 2.36
C ASP A 211 -2.09 -23.75 3.43
N PHE A 212 -3.23 -23.16 3.79
CA PHE A 212 -3.32 -22.08 4.78
C PHE A 212 -2.95 -22.47 6.22
N SER A 213 -2.73 -23.76 6.51
CA SER A 213 -2.13 -24.17 7.78
C SER A 213 -0.63 -23.84 7.86
N THR A 214 -0.01 -23.61 6.70
CA THR A 214 1.43 -23.37 6.54
C THR A 214 1.74 -22.07 5.80
N VAL A 215 0.85 -21.62 4.91
CA VAL A 215 1.03 -20.43 4.10
C VAL A 215 0.67 -19.19 4.93
N GLY A 216 1.60 -18.22 4.96
CA GLY A 216 1.42 -16.95 5.66
C GLY A 216 0.55 -15.96 4.89
N LYS A 217 1.17 -14.85 4.44
CA LYS A 217 0.51 -13.85 3.59
C LYS A 217 0.47 -14.35 2.15
N VAL A 218 -0.62 -14.06 1.43
CA VAL A 218 -0.76 -14.34 -0.01
C VAL A 218 -1.11 -13.05 -0.74
N PHE A 219 -0.26 -12.66 -1.68
CA PHE A 219 -0.49 -11.46 -2.49
C PHE A 219 -0.40 -11.75 -3.97
N MET A 220 -1.18 -11.00 -4.74
CA MET A 220 -0.98 -10.89 -6.18
C MET A 220 -0.47 -9.50 -6.54
N GLU A 221 0.65 -9.42 -7.23
CA GLU A 221 1.13 -8.20 -7.86
C GLU A 221 0.72 -8.18 -9.32
N VAL A 222 0.27 -7.03 -9.82
CA VAL A 222 -0.13 -6.90 -11.23
C VAL A 222 0.29 -5.53 -11.76
N ASN A 223 0.92 -5.53 -12.94
CA ASN A 223 1.03 -4.35 -13.78
C ASN A 223 -0.15 -4.37 -14.76
N TYR A 224 -0.91 -3.28 -14.84
CA TYR A 224 -2.11 -3.21 -15.68
C TYR A 224 -2.31 -1.83 -16.28
N LYS A 225 -2.99 -1.80 -17.42
CA LYS A 225 -3.56 -0.63 -18.08
C LYS A 225 -4.91 -1.05 -18.67
N THR A 226 -5.97 -0.26 -18.52
CA THR A 226 -7.31 -0.73 -18.90
C THR A 226 -8.28 0.40 -19.15
N ASP A 227 -9.08 0.27 -20.21
CA ASP A 227 -10.14 1.22 -20.58
C ASP A 227 -11.41 1.06 -19.71
N ILE A 228 -11.55 -0.07 -19.01
CA ILE A 228 -12.71 -0.43 -18.19
C ILE A 228 -12.31 -0.95 -16.80
N PRO A 229 -13.23 -0.96 -15.82
CA PRO A 229 -12.97 -1.65 -14.56
C PRO A 229 -12.71 -3.14 -14.77
N LEU A 230 -11.79 -3.69 -13.99
CA LEU A 230 -11.47 -5.11 -13.97
C LEU A 230 -11.70 -5.67 -12.58
N GLU A 231 -12.13 -6.92 -12.53
CA GLU A 231 -12.37 -7.67 -11.31
C GLU A 231 -11.41 -8.86 -11.25
N PHE A 232 -10.75 -9.02 -10.12
CA PHE A 232 -9.82 -10.12 -9.83
C PHE A 232 -10.40 -10.98 -8.71
N GLY A 233 -10.19 -12.29 -8.83
CA GLY A 233 -10.76 -13.24 -7.91
C GLY A 233 -10.21 -14.63 -8.05
N VAL A 234 -10.95 -15.58 -7.46
CA VAL A 234 -10.66 -17.00 -7.55
C VAL A 234 -11.92 -17.80 -7.92
N LEU A 235 -11.74 -18.93 -8.58
CA LEU A 235 -12.71 -20.02 -8.64
C LEU A 235 -12.24 -21.09 -7.66
N ALA A 236 -12.88 -21.18 -6.49
CA ALA A 236 -12.58 -22.22 -5.52
C ALA A 236 -13.16 -23.55 -5.99
N VAL A 237 -12.37 -24.63 -5.93
CA VAL A 237 -12.75 -25.95 -6.42
C VAL A 237 -12.99 -26.90 -5.24
N ASP A 238 -14.19 -27.48 -5.15
CA ASP A 238 -14.52 -28.42 -4.10
C ASP A 238 -14.00 -29.85 -4.34
N ALA A 239 -14.12 -30.71 -3.33
CA ALA A 239 -13.63 -32.08 -3.36
C ALA A 239 -14.30 -32.98 -4.44
N VAL A 240 -15.44 -32.58 -4.99
CA VAL A 240 -16.12 -33.28 -6.10
C VAL A 240 -15.97 -32.55 -7.44
N GLY A 241 -15.17 -31.47 -7.48
CA GLY A 241 -14.87 -30.68 -8.68
C GLY A 241 -15.85 -29.54 -8.96
N GLY A 242 -16.76 -29.22 -8.05
CA GLY A 242 -17.63 -28.05 -8.16
C GLY A 242 -16.84 -26.75 -8.00
N GLU A 243 -17.13 -25.76 -8.84
CA GLU A 243 -16.43 -24.47 -8.84
C GLU A 243 -17.32 -23.36 -8.28
N SER A 244 -16.77 -22.50 -7.42
CA SER A 244 -17.46 -21.36 -6.84
C SER A 244 -16.69 -20.06 -7.13
N PRO A 245 -17.23 -19.15 -7.96
CA PRO A 245 -16.58 -17.88 -8.27
C PRO A 245 -16.64 -16.91 -7.09
N ASN A 246 -15.53 -16.24 -6.81
CA ASN A 246 -15.46 -15.13 -5.87
C ASN A 246 -14.55 -14.02 -6.42
N PHE A 247 -15.15 -12.96 -6.94
CA PHE A 247 -14.49 -11.75 -7.41
C PHE A 247 -14.52 -10.70 -6.30
N GLU A 248 -13.39 -10.53 -5.61
CA GLU A 248 -13.32 -9.65 -4.43
C GLU A 248 -12.67 -8.30 -4.75
N PHE A 249 -11.74 -8.27 -5.70
CA PHE A 249 -10.93 -7.09 -5.97
C PHE A 249 -11.35 -6.40 -7.24
N VAL A 250 -11.45 -5.07 -7.20
CA VAL A 250 -11.80 -4.26 -8.36
C VAL A 250 -10.73 -3.19 -8.57
N VAL A 251 -10.27 -3.04 -9.81
CA VAL A 251 -9.49 -1.89 -10.24
C VAL A 251 -10.28 -1.09 -11.26
N LEU A 252 -10.09 0.23 -11.25
CA LEU A 252 -10.77 1.14 -12.16
C LEU A 252 -9.92 1.36 -13.42
N ALA A 253 -10.56 1.94 -14.44
CA ALA A 253 -9.90 2.34 -15.68
C ALA A 253 -8.65 3.21 -15.41
N LYS A 254 -7.58 2.95 -16.17
CA LYS A 254 -6.29 3.62 -16.13
C LYS A 254 -5.70 3.70 -17.53
N ASP A 255 -5.54 4.91 -18.04
CA ASP A 255 -4.99 5.19 -19.38
C ASP A 255 -3.46 4.99 -19.45
N GLU A 256 -2.79 4.91 -18.29
CA GLU A 256 -1.37 4.65 -18.16
C GLU A 256 -1.14 3.37 -17.34
N TRP A 257 -0.04 2.67 -17.63
CA TRP A 257 0.39 1.52 -16.86
C TRP A 257 0.53 1.84 -15.38
N ASN A 258 -0.08 1.00 -14.57
CA ASN A 258 -0.13 1.14 -13.13
C ASN A 258 0.17 -0.20 -12.47
N LYS A 259 0.70 -0.15 -11.25
CA LYS A 259 0.90 -1.35 -10.43
C LYS A 259 -0.14 -1.40 -9.30
N ILE A 260 -0.65 -2.59 -9.04
CA ILE A 260 -1.51 -2.89 -7.90
C ILE A 260 -1.00 -4.12 -7.15
N TYR A 261 -1.30 -4.13 -5.85
CA TYR A 261 -1.05 -5.23 -4.95
C TYR A 261 -2.40 -5.67 -4.38
N PHE A 262 -2.75 -6.94 -4.58
CA PHE A 262 -3.92 -7.54 -3.96
C PHE A 262 -3.47 -8.35 -2.75
N ASP A 263 -3.89 -7.96 -1.54
CA ASP A 263 -3.82 -8.85 -0.37
C ASP A 263 -4.96 -9.85 -0.51
N MET A 264 -4.61 -11.04 -1.01
CA MET A 264 -5.57 -12.13 -1.26
C MET A 264 -5.73 -13.02 -0.04
N THR A 265 -4.98 -12.77 1.05
CA THR A 265 -4.87 -13.68 2.20
C THR A 265 -6.25 -14.12 2.71
N ASP A 266 -7.17 -13.18 2.92
CA ASP A 266 -8.50 -13.49 3.46
C ASP A 266 -9.40 -14.19 2.42
N LEU A 267 -9.35 -13.76 1.16
CA LEU A 267 -10.09 -14.38 0.05
C LEU A 267 -9.77 -15.88 -0.04
N VAL A 268 -8.49 -16.23 0.03
CA VAL A 268 -8.04 -17.61 -0.12
C VAL A 268 -8.18 -18.40 1.18
N ALA A 269 -7.96 -17.79 2.36
CA ALA A 269 -8.03 -18.47 3.65
C ALA A 269 -9.47 -18.76 4.12
N THR A 270 -10.44 -17.93 3.74
CA THR A 270 -11.86 -18.13 4.10
C THR A 270 -12.56 -19.17 3.23
N SER A 271 -11.94 -19.54 2.11
CA SER A 271 -12.39 -20.67 1.30
C SER A 271 -12.23 -21.97 2.09
N SER A 272 -13.29 -22.77 2.17
CA SER A 272 -13.21 -24.15 2.69
C SER A 272 -12.42 -25.08 1.76
N GLN A 273 -12.10 -24.61 0.56
CA GLN A 273 -11.36 -25.32 -0.46
C GLN A 273 -9.91 -24.85 -0.52
N LYS A 274 -8.99 -25.75 -0.86
CA LYS A 274 -7.56 -25.44 -1.00
C LYS A 274 -7.10 -25.30 -2.46
N GLU A 275 -7.95 -25.70 -3.42
CA GLU A 275 -7.67 -25.63 -4.85
C GLU A 275 -8.40 -24.45 -5.47
N PHE A 276 -7.68 -23.67 -6.29
CA PHE A 276 -8.19 -22.45 -6.89
C PHE A 276 -7.70 -22.28 -8.32
N PHE A 277 -8.56 -21.74 -9.18
CA PHE A 277 -8.11 -21.00 -10.35
C PHE A 277 -8.09 -19.50 -10.01
N PHE A 278 -7.07 -18.78 -10.44
CA PHE A 278 -7.09 -17.32 -10.38
C PHE A 278 -7.81 -16.79 -11.62
N VAL A 279 -8.74 -15.87 -11.44
CA VAL A 279 -9.58 -15.36 -12.52
C VAL A 279 -9.59 -13.85 -12.60
N ILE A 280 -9.71 -13.36 -13.82
CA ILE A 280 -9.82 -11.96 -14.18
C ILE A 280 -11.08 -11.80 -15.04
N ARG A 281 -11.90 -10.79 -14.72
CA ARG A 281 -13.11 -10.45 -15.46
C ARG A 281 -13.12 -8.98 -15.81
N GLY A 282 -13.58 -8.68 -17.02
CA GLY A 282 -13.95 -7.33 -17.43
C GLY A 282 -15.26 -7.33 -18.16
N ILE A 283 -16.03 -6.27 -17.96
CA ILE A 283 -17.37 -6.09 -18.54
C ILE A 283 -17.44 -4.67 -19.10
N LEU A 284 -17.82 -4.52 -20.37
CA LEU A 284 -18.08 -3.20 -20.95
C LEU A 284 -19.20 -2.50 -20.16
N PRO A 285 -18.95 -1.29 -19.62
CA PRO A 285 -19.98 -0.53 -18.92
C PRO A 285 -21.17 -0.24 -19.83
N PHE A 286 -22.38 -0.44 -19.31
CA PHE A 286 -23.62 -0.13 -20.01
C PHE A 286 -24.32 1.05 -19.34
N GLU A 287 -24.27 2.20 -20.00
CA GLU A 287 -24.75 3.48 -19.47
C GLU A 287 -25.71 4.14 -20.46
N ASN A 288 -26.86 4.60 -19.96
CA ASN A 288 -27.88 5.30 -20.77
C ASN A 288 -28.35 4.51 -22.01
N GLY A 289 -28.43 3.17 -21.91
CA GLY A 289 -28.91 2.31 -22.98
C GLY A 289 -27.87 1.95 -24.05
N GLN A 290 -26.58 2.27 -23.82
CA GLN A 290 -25.49 1.99 -24.74
C GLN A 290 -24.24 1.51 -23.98
N TYR A 291 -23.43 0.67 -24.63
CA TYR A 291 -22.10 0.34 -24.12
C TYR A 291 -21.16 1.53 -24.30
N LYS A 292 -20.42 1.88 -23.26
CA LYS A 292 -19.42 2.96 -23.28
C LYS A 292 -18.17 2.54 -22.52
N PRO A 293 -16.99 2.50 -23.18
CA PRO A 293 -16.76 2.77 -24.61
C PRO A 293 -17.34 1.67 -25.54
N GLU A 294 -17.39 1.94 -26.85
CA GLU A 294 -17.82 0.94 -27.87
C GLU A 294 -16.78 -0.17 -28.08
N VAL A 295 -15.51 0.16 -27.81
CA VAL A 295 -14.36 -0.75 -27.81
C VAL A 295 -13.54 -0.46 -26.55
N ALA A 296 -13.10 -1.50 -25.86
CA ALA A 296 -12.21 -1.38 -24.71
C ALA A 296 -11.04 -2.35 -24.85
N ASN A 297 -9.86 -1.88 -24.47
CA ASN A 297 -8.65 -2.68 -24.37
C ASN A 297 -8.25 -2.84 -22.90
N VAL A 298 -7.79 -4.04 -22.58
CA VAL A 298 -7.26 -4.42 -21.28
C VAL A 298 -5.86 -4.95 -21.50
N TRP A 299 -4.90 -4.42 -20.76
CA TRP A 299 -3.50 -4.79 -20.82
C TRP A 299 -3.03 -5.25 -19.45
N LEU A 300 -2.36 -6.39 -19.41
CA LEU A 300 -1.86 -7.02 -18.20
C LEU A 300 -0.41 -7.44 -18.42
N ASP A 301 0.42 -7.26 -17.40
CA ASP A 301 1.79 -7.72 -17.43
C ASP A 301 2.27 -8.01 -16.00
N ASN A 302 3.35 -8.79 -15.87
CA ASN A 302 4.06 -9.06 -14.64
C ASN A 302 3.12 -9.47 -13.48
N ILE A 303 2.21 -10.41 -13.76
CA ILE A 303 1.30 -10.97 -12.76
C ILE A 303 2.09 -11.95 -11.90
N LYS A 304 2.21 -11.68 -10.61
CA LYS A 304 2.96 -12.53 -9.67
C LYS A 304 2.08 -12.95 -8.54
N LEU A 305 2.09 -14.24 -8.20
CA LEU A 305 1.50 -14.73 -6.97
C LEU A 305 2.61 -15.04 -5.96
N LEU A 306 2.55 -14.38 -4.81
CA LEU A 306 3.57 -14.46 -3.77
C LEU A 306 2.97 -15.00 -2.47
N HIS A 307 3.75 -15.83 -1.79
CA HIS A 307 3.45 -16.27 -0.43
C HIS A 307 4.71 -16.58 0.39
N PHE A 308 4.51 -16.98 1.65
CA PHE A 308 5.55 -17.53 2.53
C PHE A 308 5.37 -19.03 2.72
#